data_AF-A0A7H1N0G1-F1
#
_entry.id   AF-A0A7H1N0G1-F1
#
_cell.length_a   1.000
_cell.length_b   1.000
_cell.length_c   1.000
_cell.angle_alpha   90.00
_cell.angle_beta   90.00
_cell.angle_gamma   90.00
#
_symmetry.space_group_name_H-M   'P 1'
#
loop_
_entity.id
_entity.type
_entity.pdbx_description
1 polymer ?
#
loop_
_entity_poly.entity_id
_entity_poly.type
_entity_poly.pdbx_seq_one_letter_code
_entity_poly.pdbx_strand_id
1 'polypeptide(L)'
;MGAAPTTGQGSNFSKYNIWLDLAYLRFTPLNGLTIDAGRLPNPYFHTDLIWDPDLNFDGVAASYTFEAARGINPFFVVGGFPVYNTDFNFSTYNQAKDSSQDRYLMGLQAGLDGKPHTDLSLKGAIAYYQFFNMRGQESNPCDVLNQSDQCDTDTTRQQYQQKGNTYFALRNIIPNAANNFGADNQYQYFGLASKYQELVLTTRADLSTYDPIHIIFDGAFVANLGFDKNEMQKKPPVNNTDSNGNIDGGNLGFQTKVTAHQSPHLSYVRQLGGDWFVF
;
A
#
# COMPACT_ATOMS: atom_id res chain seq x y z
N MET A 1 -15.20 -41.02 -54.93
CA MET A 1 -15.57 -40.86 -53.50
C MET A 1 -14.43 -40.08 -52.86
N GLY A 2 -14.55 -38.85 -52.36
CA GLY A 2 -15.68 -37.94 -52.22
C GLY A 2 -15.24 -36.49 -52.41
N ALA A 3 -16.22 -35.59 -52.48
CA ALA A 3 -16.06 -34.15 -52.71
C ALA A 3 -16.23 -33.35 -51.40
N ALA A 4 -15.44 -32.27 -51.26
CA ALA A 4 -15.67 -30.98 -50.57
C ALA A 4 -16.00 -30.98 -49.04
N PRO A 5 -15.87 -29.85 -48.29
CA PRO A 5 -15.71 -28.46 -48.73
C PRO A 5 -14.70 -27.58 -47.94
N THR A 6 -14.73 -26.31 -48.34
CA THR A 6 -13.97 -25.10 -48.00
C THR A 6 -14.21 -24.51 -46.60
N THR A 7 -13.25 -23.65 -46.20
CA THR A 7 -13.31 -22.50 -45.26
C THR A 7 -13.65 -22.74 -43.78
N GLY A 8 -12.66 -22.46 -42.92
CA GLY A 8 -12.83 -22.29 -41.47
C GLY A 8 -11.65 -21.52 -40.89
N GLN A 9 -11.86 -20.21 -40.75
CA GLN A 9 -11.00 -19.23 -40.07
C GLN A 9 -10.72 -19.68 -38.62
N GLY A 10 -9.46 -19.60 -38.16
CA GLY A 10 -9.10 -19.99 -36.80
C GLY A 10 -7.64 -19.67 -36.47
N SER A 11 -7.21 -18.43 -36.74
CA SER A 11 -5.92 -17.93 -36.26
C SER A 11 -5.98 -17.82 -34.74
N ASN A 12 -5.23 -18.70 -34.10
CA ASN A 12 -5.03 -18.77 -32.66
C ASN A 12 -4.13 -17.58 -32.24
N PHE A 13 -4.73 -16.39 -32.13
CA PHE A 13 -4.05 -15.22 -31.56
C PHE A 13 -3.86 -15.46 -30.06
N SER A 14 -2.71 -16.02 -29.68
CA SER A 14 -2.23 -15.89 -28.30
C SER A 14 -2.21 -14.40 -27.98
N LYS A 15 -3.03 -13.97 -27.01
CA LYS A 15 -2.91 -12.63 -26.41
C LYS A 15 -1.47 -12.49 -25.92
N TYR A 16 -0.67 -11.71 -26.65
CA TYR A 16 0.58 -11.21 -26.12
C TYR A 16 0.20 -10.26 -24.97
N ASN A 17 0.39 -10.70 -23.74
CA ASN A 17 0.23 -9.84 -22.57
C ASN A 17 1.41 -8.85 -22.59
N ILE A 18 1.14 -7.62 -23.00
CA ILE A 18 2.09 -6.51 -22.85
C ILE A 18 2.00 -6.09 -21.38
N TRP A 19 3.06 -6.35 -20.61
CA TRP A 19 3.20 -5.82 -19.26
C TRP A 19 3.80 -4.42 -19.37
N LEU A 20 2.95 -3.39 -19.20
CA LEU A 20 3.39 -2.01 -19.20
C LEU A 20 3.74 -1.63 -17.76
N ASP A 21 5.04 -1.52 -17.47
CA ASP A 21 5.51 -1.25 -16.11
C ASP A 21 5.29 0.23 -15.72
N LEU A 22 5.60 1.14 -16.66
CA LEU A 22 5.45 2.59 -16.52
C LEU A 22 4.77 3.21 -17.75
N ALA A 23 3.92 4.19 -17.51
CA ALA A 23 3.23 4.97 -18.55
C ALA A 23 2.79 6.33 -17.99
N TYR A 24 3.69 7.31 -18.06
CA TYR A 24 3.45 8.63 -17.47
C TYR A 24 3.99 9.75 -18.34
N LEU A 25 3.42 10.94 -18.14
CA LEU A 25 3.93 12.19 -18.68
C LEU A 25 4.73 12.90 -17.59
N ARG A 26 5.93 13.37 -17.94
CA ARG A 26 6.79 14.19 -17.07
C ARG A 26 6.87 15.60 -17.61
N PHE A 27 6.61 16.58 -16.75
CA PHE A 27 6.72 18.00 -17.06
C PHE A 27 7.64 18.72 -16.07
N THR A 28 8.65 19.41 -16.58
CA THR A 28 9.67 20.12 -15.78
C THR A 28 9.64 21.61 -16.15
N PRO A 29 8.68 22.40 -15.60
CA PRO A 29 8.49 23.80 -16.00
C PRO A 29 9.64 24.72 -15.58
N LEU A 30 10.37 24.37 -14.53
CA LEU A 30 11.52 25.12 -14.01
C LEU A 30 12.52 24.16 -13.36
N ASN A 31 13.77 24.62 -13.20
CA ASN A 31 14.82 23.81 -12.60
C ASN A 31 14.43 23.38 -11.17
N GLY A 32 14.50 22.07 -10.92
CA GLY A 32 14.16 21.46 -9.64
C GLY A 32 12.71 21.02 -9.50
N LEU A 33 11.77 21.53 -10.29
CA LEU A 33 10.35 21.15 -10.23
C LEU A 33 10.02 20.12 -11.32
N THR A 34 9.49 18.97 -10.89
CA THR A 34 9.01 17.90 -11.77
C THR A 34 7.57 17.57 -11.40
N ILE A 35 6.71 17.42 -12.41
CA ILE A 35 5.32 17.00 -12.28
C ILE A 35 5.13 15.76 -13.14
N ASP A 36 4.70 14.66 -12.53
CA ASP A 36 4.46 13.38 -13.17
C ASP A 36 2.98 13.01 -13.10
N ALA A 37 2.42 12.49 -14.19
CA ALA A 37 1.03 12.02 -14.25
C ALA A 37 0.90 10.74 -15.07
N GLY A 38 0.27 9.71 -14.50
CA GLY A 38 0.09 8.39 -15.11
C GLY A 38 0.52 7.26 -14.17
N ARG A 39 1.06 6.17 -14.73
CA ARG A 39 1.73 5.10 -13.98
C ARG A 39 3.20 5.44 -13.83
N LEU A 40 3.56 6.04 -12.69
CA LEU A 40 4.87 6.61 -12.39
C LEU A 40 5.61 5.81 -11.30
N PRO A 41 6.96 5.83 -11.27
CA PRO A 41 7.72 5.19 -10.19
C PRO A 41 7.47 5.88 -8.84
N ASN A 42 7.74 5.21 -7.72
CA ASN A 42 7.57 5.80 -6.39
C ASN A 42 8.28 7.18 -6.28
N PRO A 43 7.54 8.29 -6.04
CA PRO A 43 8.13 9.63 -6.01
C PRO A 43 8.76 9.97 -4.65
N TYR A 44 8.58 9.13 -3.63
CA TYR A 44 9.01 9.40 -2.26
C TYR A 44 10.36 8.77 -1.92
N PHE A 45 11.15 9.44 -1.09
CA PHE A 45 12.30 8.83 -0.41
C PHE A 45 11.79 7.92 0.71
N HIS A 46 12.11 6.63 0.63
CA HIS A 46 11.50 5.60 1.48
C HIS A 46 12.47 4.45 1.79
N THR A 47 11.98 3.54 2.62
CA THR A 47 12.56 2.22 2.86
C THR A 47 11.46 1.17 2.67
N ASP A 48 11.88 -0.10 2.66
CA ASP A 48 11.02 -1.29 2.60
C ASP A 48 10.03 -1.38 3.79
N LEU A 49 10.09 -0.47 4.78
CA LEU A 49 9.12 -0.39 5.87
C LEU A 49 7.73 0.08 5.40
N ILE A 50 7.66 0.97 4.40
CA ILE A 50 6.41 1.63 3.98
C ILE A 50 6.06 1.31 2.54
N TRP A 51 7.06 1.34 1.66
CA TRP A 51 6.86 1.10 0.24
C TRP A 51 7.81 0.02 -0.23
N ASP A 52 7.29 -0.95 -0.97
CA ASP A 52 8.12 -1.83 -1.79
C ASP A 52 8.90 -1.01 -2.84
N PRO A 53 10.22 -1.25 -3.02
CA PRO A 53 11.03 -0.59 -4.04
C PRO A 53 10.52 -0.77 -5.48
N ASP A 54 9.79 -1.86 -5.75
CA ASP A 54 9.22 -2.19 -7.06
C ASP A 54 7.78 -1.64 -7.22
N LEU A 55 7.26 -0.90 -6.23
CA LEU A 55 5.91 -0.33 -6.29
C LEU A 55 5.86 0.90 -7.21
N ASN A 56 5.04 0.77 -8.25
CA ASN A 56 4.63 1.89 -9.10
C ASN A 56 3.28 2.46 -8.66
N PHE A 57 3.10 3.75 -8.88
CA PHE A 57 1.91 4.51 -8.50
C PHE A 57 1.14 4.92 -9.74
N ASP A 58 -0.18 4.73 -9.71
CA ASP A 58 -1.09 5.33 -10.69
C ASP A 58 -1.63 6.63 -10.10
N GLY A 59 -1.33 7.79 -10.70
CA GLY A 59 -1.81 9.08 -10.22
C GLY A 59 -1.00 10.27 -10.67
N VAL A 60 -0.92 11.30 -9.82
CA VAL A 60 -0.18 12.54 -10.09
C VAL A 60 0.74 12.85 -8.91
N ALA A 61 1.99 13.21 -9.20
CA ALA A 61 2.96 13.65 -8.21
C ALA A 61 3.69 14.91 -8.68
N ALA A 62 4.09 15.74 -7.73
CA ALA A 62 4.99 16.87 -7.97
C ALA A 62 6.13 16.84 -6.95
N SER A 63 7.35 17.01 -7.43
CA SER A 63 8.56 17.07 -6.61
C SER A 63 9.33 18.36 -6.89
N TYR A 64 9.82 19.00 -5.84
CA TYR A 64 10.67 20.17 -5.94
C TYR A 64 11.96 20.00 -5.13
N THR A 65 13.11 20.20 -5.76
CA THR A 65 14.43 20.18 -5.09
C THR A 65 15.18 21.45 -5.46
N PHE A 66 15.85 22.06 -4.49
CA PHE A 66 16.70 23.23 -4.73
C PHE A 66 17.95 23.18 -3.85
N GLU A 67 19.02 23.86 -4.27
CA GLU A 67 20.25 23.98 -3.48
C GLU A 67 20.13 25.17 -2.54
N ALA A 68 19.99 24.91 -1.23
CA ALA A 68 19.88 25.98 -0.23
C ALA A 68 21.26 26.53 0.19
N ALA A 69 22.28 25.68 0.14
CA ALA A 69 23.68 25.99 0.35
C ALA A 69 24.53 24.92 -0.33
N ARG A 70 25.85 25.16 -0.47
CA ARG A 70 26.76 24.20 -1.11
C ARG A 70 26.63 22.81 -0.47
N GLY A 71 26.15 21.84 -1.24
CA GLY A 71 25.99 20.45 -0.79
C GLY A 71 24.82 20.22 0.16
N ILE A 72 23.86 21.15 0.25
CA ILE A 72 22.62 21.01 1.03
C ILE A 72 21.42 21.24 0.10
N ASN A 73 20.67 20.17 -0.15
CA ASN A 73 19.55 20.15 -1.10
C ASN A 73 18.25 19.75 -0.38
N PRO A 74 17.46 20.73 0.10
CA PRO A 74 16.09 20.46 0.53
C PRO A 74 15.23 19.98 -0.63
N PHE A 75 14.28 19.11 -0.32
CA PHE A 75 13.30 18.62 -1.29
C PHE A 75 11.91 18.48 -0.69
N PHE A 76 10.91 18.55 -1.57
CA PHE A 76 9.50 18.45 -1.26
C PHE A 76 8.84 17.55 -2.30
N VAL A 77 7.90 16.70 -1.88
CA VAL A 77 7.11 15.84 -2.75
C VAL A 77 5.67 15.86 -2.29
N VAL A 78 4.73 16.02 -3.22
CA VAL A 78 3.30 15.84 -2.97
C VAL A 78 2.71 14.94 -4.05
N GLY A 79 1.74 14.11 -3.70
CA GLY A 79 1.12 13.20 -4.66
C GLY A 79 -0.28 12.76 -4.25
N GLY A 80 -1.07 12.39 -5.26
CA GLY A 80 -2.41 11.86 -5.12
C GLY A 80 -2.62 10.67 -6.05
N PHE A 81 -3.03 9.54 -5.48
CA PHE A 81 -3.05 8.24 -6.16
C PHE A 81 -4.33 7.47 -5.83
N PRO A 82 -5.13 7.04 -6.82
CA PRO A 82 -6.09 5.95 -6.61
C PRO A 82 -5.36 4.67 -6.20
N VAL A 83 -5.84 4.02 -5.14
CA VAL A 83 -5.32 2.72 -4.64
C VAL A 83 -6.14 1.56 -5.19
N TYR A 84 -7.45 1.78 -5.33
CA TYR A 84 -8.37 0.86 -5.99
C TYR A 84 -9.50 1.68 -6.58
N ASN A 85 -9.75 1.52 -7.87
CA ASN A 85 -10.85 2.18 -8.55
C ASN A 85 -11.82 1.09 -9.06
N THR A 86 -13.04 1.09 -8.53
CA THR A 86 -14.12 0.20 -8.96
C THR A 86 -14.60 0.46 -10.40
N ASP A 87 -14.27 1.62 -10.98
CA ASP A 87 -14.81 2.10 -12.27
C ASP A 87 -14.25 1.40 -13.52
N PHE A 88 -13.28 0.49 -13.39
CA PHE A 88 -12.81 -0.31 -14.54
C PHE A 88 -13.35 -1.75 -14.59
N ASN A 89 -14.13 -2.17 -13.59
CA ASN A 89 -14.76 -3.49 -13.58
C ASN A 89 -16.26 -3.35 -13.77
N PHE A 90 -16.71 -3.30 -15.03
CA PHE A 90 -18.12 -3.50 -15.38
C PHE A 90 -18.53 -4.91 -14.91
N SER A 91 -19.05 -5.01 -13.69
CA SER A 91 -19.67 -6.23 -13.18
C SER A 91 -20.82 -6.58 -14.12
N THR A 92 -20.67 -7.68 -14.85
CA THR A 92 -21.58 -8.14 -15.90
C THR A 92 -22.92 -8.65 -15.36
N TYR A 93 -23.21 -8.45 -14.06
CA TYR A 93 -24.35 -9.07 -13.37
C TYR A 93 -25.02 -8.24 -12.25
N ASN A 94 -24.81 -6.92 -12.12
CA ASN A 94 -25.52 -6.12 -11.12
C ASN A 94 -26.27 -4.92 -11.73
N GLN A 95 -27.60 -4.86 -11.51
CA GLN A 95 -28.51 -3.77 -11.93
C GLN A 95 -28.62 -2.63 -10.90
N ALA A 96 -27.89 -2.68 -9.80
CA ALA A 96 -27.76 -1.58 -8.85
C ALA A 96 -26.34 -1.02 -8.93
N LYS A 97 -26.21 0.29 -9.17
CA LYS A 97 -24.92 0.98 -9.06
C LYS A 97 -24.55 1.04 -7.58
N ASP A 98 -23.61 0.21 -7.15
CA ASP A 98 -22.97 0.38 -5.86
C ASP A 98 -22.37 1.79 -5.78
N SER A 99 -22.46 2.44 -4.62
CA SER A 99 -21.82 3.74 -4.41
C SER A 99 -20.32 3.58 -4.61
N SER A 100 -19.70 4.38 -5.48
CA SER A 100 -18.25 4.32 -5.68
C SER A 100 -17.54 4.48 -4.34
N GLN A 101 -16.83 3.43 -3.90
CA GLN A 101 -15.99 3.47 -2.71
C GLN A 101 -14.54 3.68 -3.13
N ASP A 102 -14.31 4.76 -3.87
CA ASP A 102 -12.99 5.10 -4.38
C ASP A 102 -11.99 5.18 -3.23
N ARG A 103 -10.95 4.35 -3.32
CA ARG A 103 -9.86 4.32 -2.35
C ARG A 103 -8.74 5.18 -2.89
N TYR A 104 -8.29 6.15 -2.09
CA TYR A 104 -7.26 7.08 -2.52
C TYR A 104 -6.22 7.30 -1.44
N LEU A 105 -5.01 7.62 -1.90
CA LEU A 105 -3.86 7.99 -1.13
C LEU A 105 -3.49 9.42 -1.47
N MET A 106 -3.30 10.25 -0.46
CA MET A 106 -2.59 11.52 -0.56
C MET A 106 -1.29 11.43 0.23
N GLY A 107 -0.18 11.86 -0.37
CA GLY A 107 1.11 11.85 0.31
C GLY A 107 1.82 13.18 0.20
N LEU A 108 2.44 13.60 1.30
CA LEU A 108 3.30 14.78 1.39
C LEU A 108 4.62 14.35 2.03
N GLN A 109 5.75 14.82 1.51
CA GLN A 109 7.07 14.57 2.07
C GLN A 109 7.95 15.81 1.94
N ALA A 110 8.75 16.07 2.95
CA ALA A 110 9.80 17.07 2.91
C ALA A 110 11.08 16.50 3.53
N GLY A 111 12.23 16.88 3.00
CA GLY A 111 13.51 16.36 3.47
C GLY A 111 14.70 17.19 3.03
N LEU A 112 15.88 16.71 3.40
CA LEU A 112 17.16 17.32 3.12
C LEU A 112 18.16 16.24 2.71
N ASP A 113 18.89 16.51 1.63
CA ASP A 113 19.98 15.69 1.10
C ASP A 113 21.28 16.50 1.20
N GLY A 114 22.20 16.04 2.04
CA GLY A 114 23.36 16.79 2.48
C GLY A 114 24.67 16.01 2.34
N LYS A 115 25.74 16.68 1.94
CA LYS A 115 27.12 16.17 1.94
C LYS A 115 28.01 17.02 2.85
N PRO A 116 27.92 16.86 4.18
CA PRO A 116 28.70 17.65 5.13
C PRO A 116 30.21 17.39 5.05
N HIS A 117 30.63 16.21 4.58
CA HIS A 117 32.03 15.84 4.34
C HIS A 117 32.15 15.10 2.99
N THR A 118 33.35 14.96 2.44
CA THR A 118 33.59 14.22 1.19
C THR A 118 33.19 12.75 1.28
N ASP A 119 33.29 12.19 2.48
CA ASP A 119 33.14 10.75 2.75
C ASP A 119 31.84 10.44 3.50
N LEU A 120 30.94 11.42 3.65
CA LEU A 120 29.67 11.27 4.35
C LEU A 120 28.54 11.95 3.58
N SER A 121 27.56 11.16 3.16
CA SER A 121 26.26 11.64 2.67
C SER A 121 25.18 11.36 3.69
N LEU A 122 24.33 12.34 3.97
CA LEU A 122 23.18 12.22 4.87
C LEU A 122 21.92 12.61 4.13
N LYS A 123 20.87 11.81 4.26
CA LYS A 123 19.53 12.14 3.75
C LYS A 123 18.50 11.86 4.82
N GLY A 124 17.60 12.81 5.04
CA GLY A 124 16.51 12.67 6.00
C GLY A 124 15.21 13.24 5.44
N ALA A 125 14.09 12.61 5.73
CA ALA A 125 12.77 13.10 5.34
C ALA A 125 11.70 12.75 6.36
N ILE A 126 10.69 13.61 6.43
CA ILE A 126 9.41 13.34 7.09
C ILE A 126 8.35 13.26 6.02
N ALA A 127 7.50 12.24 6.08
CA ALA A 127 6.36 12.06 5.20
C ALA A 127 5.06 11.88 5.98
N TYR A 128 3.96 12.35 5.40
CA TYR A 128 2.60 12.10 5.85
C TYR A 128 1.80 11.48 4.71
N TYR A 129 1.25 10.29 4.95
CA TYR A 129 0.40 9.56 4.01
C TYR A 129 -1.00 9.39 4.57
N GLN A 130 -2.01 9.87 3.86
CA GLN A 130 -3.39 9.72 4.25
C GLN A 130 -4.09 8.79 3.28
N PHE A 131 -4.56 7.67 3.81
CA PHE A 131 -5.38 6.72 3.09
C PHE A 131 -6.84 6.92 3.42
N PHE A 132 -7.64 7.00 2.37
CA PHE A 132 -9.06 7.26 2.48
C PHE A 132 -9.85 6.07 1.95
N ASN A 133 -10.95 5.77 2.64
CA ASN A 133 -11.84 4.64 2.34
C ASN A 133 -11.15 3.26 2.32
N MET A 134 -10.00 3.12 2.99
CA MET A 134 -9.29 1.84 3.12
C MET A 134 -9.84 0.93 4.21
N ARG A 135 -10.51 1.52 5.23
CA ARG A 135 -11.11 0.78 6.33
C ARG A 135 -12.26 -0.10 5.82
N GLY A 136 -12.31 -1.34 6.29
CA GLY A 136 -13.43 -2.24 6.04
C GLY A 136 -14.74 -1.65 6.57
N GLN A 137 -15.86 -1.93 5.90
CA GLN A 137 -17.19 -1.55 6.38
C GLN A 137 -17.99 -2.81 6.68
N GLU A 138 -18.57 -2.87 7.87
CA GLU A 138 -19.47 -3.97 8.20
C GLU A 138 -20.72 -3.91 7.32
N SER A 139 -21.14 -5.08 6.84
CA SER A 139 -22.32 -5.23 6.00
C SER A 139 -23.60 -4.99 6.80
N ASN A 140 -24.67 -4.65 6.09
CA ASN A 140 -26.00 -4.86 6.66
C ASN A 140 -26.22 -6.36 6.95
N PRO A 141 -27.15 -6.72 7.86
CA PRO A 141 -27.51 -8.12 8.09
C PRO A 141 -27.82 -8.83 6.77
N CYS A 142 -27.12 -9.91 6.48
CA CYS A 142 -27.26 -10.66 5.23
C CYS A 142 -27.33 -12.18 5.46
N ASP A 143 -28.05 -12.87 4.58
CA ASP A 143 -28.09 -14.33 4.53
C ASP A 143 -27.00 -14.84 3.58
N VAL A 144 -26.11 -15.68 4.12
CA VAL A 144 -24.99 -16.27 3.36
C VAL A 144 -25.00 -17.76 3.61
N LEU A 145 -25.28 -18.54 2.56
CA LEU A 145 -25.41 -20.00 2.60
C LEU A 145 -24.37 -20.70 1.73
N ASN A 146 -23.76 -19.98 0.78
CA ASN A 146 -22.71 -20.49 -0.09
C ASN A 146 -21.66 -19.40 -0.45
N GLN A 147 -20.59 -19.78 -1.15
CA GLN A 147 -19.48 -18.89 -1.51
C GLN A 147 -19.85 -17.78 -2.52
N SER A 148 -20.92 -17.96 -3.30
CA SER A 148 -21.34 -17.01 -4.33
C SER A 148 -22.29 -15.92 -3.81
N ASP A 149 -22.84 -16.09 -2.62
CA ASP A 149 -23.69 -15.09 -1.99
C ASP A 149 -22.87 -13.83 -1.65
N GLN A 150 -23.47 -12.65 -1.87
CA GLN A 150 -22.82 -11.35 -1.69
C GLN A 150 -23.54 -10.52 -0.62
N CYS A 151 -22.77 -9.76 0.14
CA CYS A 151 -23.26 -8.71 1.03
C CYS A 151 -22.78 -7.33 0.52
N ASP A 152 -23.46 -6.27 0.95
CA ASP A 152 -23.32 -4.91 0.42
C ASP A 152 -21.93 -4.28 0.59
N THR A 153 -21.14 -4.75 1.56
CA THR A 153 -19.79 -4.22 1.83
C THR A 153 -18.66 -5.18 1.47
N ASP A 154 -18.94 -6.27 0.74
CA ASP A 154 -17.93 -7.25 0.34
C ASP A 154 -16.77 -6.63 -0.47
N THR A 155 -17.05 -5.54 -1.18
CA THR A 155 -16.06 -4.76 -1.94
C THR A 155 -15.05 -4.01 -1.06
N THR A 156 -15.32 -3.85 0.24
CA THR A 156 -14.41 -3.24 1.22
C THR A 156 -13.34 -4.20 1.73
N ARG A 157 -13.42 -5.48 1.35
CA ARG A 157 -12.40 -6.48 1.71
C ARG A 157 -11.02 -6.09 1.18
N GLN A 158 -10.01 -6.60 1.86
CA GLN A 158 -8.65 -6.55 1.34
C GLN A 158 -8.41 -7.75 0.43
N GLN A 159 -7.77 -7.51 -0.73
CA GLN A 159 -7.42 -8.60 -1.65
C GLN A 159 -6.26 -9.45 -1.09
N TYR A 160 -5.35 -8.81 -0.35
CA TYR A 160 -4.20 -9.45 0.25
C TYR A 160 -4.05 -9.00 1.69
N GLN A 161 -3.64 -9.93 2.54
CA GLN A 161 -3.28 -9.61 3.92
C GLN A 161 -1.84 -9.10 3.97
N GLN A 162 -1.62 -7.95 4.59
CA GLN A 162 -0.30 -7.39 4.79
C GLN A 162 0.09 -7.51 6.25
N LYS A 163 1.39 -7.63 6.51
CA LYS A 163 1.91 -7.74 7.88
C LYS A 163 1.63 -6.45 8.64
N GLY A 164 1.25 -6.58 9.90
CA GLY A 164 0.94 -5.46 10.78
C GLY A 164 -0.54 -5.10 10.83
N ASN A 165 -1.24 -5.15 9.68
CA ASN A 165 -2.65 -4.78 9.59
C ASN A 165 -3.56 -5.58 10.53
N THR A 166 -4.46 -4.90 11.23
CA THR A 166 -5.54 -5.50 12.02
C THR A 166 -6.81 -5.63 11.20
N TYR A 167 -7.45 -6.79 11.26
CA TYR A 167 -8.63 -7.14 10.47
C TYR A 167 -9.85 -7.43 11.36
N PHE A 168 -11.04 -7.26 10.78
CA PHE A 168 -12.30 -7.71 11.36
C PHE A 168 -13.19 -8.37 10.30
N ALA A 169 -14.17 -9.15 10.76
CA ALA A 169 -15.17 -9.79 9.91
C ALA A 169 -16.16 -8.75 9.34
N LEU A 170 -16.30 -8.69 8.01
CA LEU A 170 -17.14 -7.70 7.33
C LEU A 170 -18.62 -8.06 7.35
N ARG A 171 -18.95 -9.32 7.10
CA ARG A 171 -20.31 -9.77 6.93
C ARG A 171 -20.99 -9.98 8.27
N ASN A 172 -22.10 -9.28 8.47
CA ASN A 172 -23.05 -9.50 9.56
C ASN A 172 -24.02 -10.63 9.15
N ILE A 173 -23.57 -11.87 9.24
CA ILE A 173 -24.34 -13.04 8.80
C ILE A 173 -25.44 -13.34 9.83
N ILE A 174 -26.70 -13.39 9.37
CA ILE A 174 -27.84 -13.65 10.24
C ILE A 174 -27.83 -15.12 10.70
N PRO A 175 -27.83 -15.42 12.01
CA PRO A 175 -27.98 -16.79 12.50
C PRO A 175 -29.41 -17.27 12.27
N ASN A 176 -29.58 -18.33 11.48
CA ASN A 176 -30.89 -18.89 11.14
C ASN A 176 -30.82 -20.42 11.00
N ALA A 177 -31.95 -21.09 10.82
CA ALA A 177 -31.98 -22.56 10.72
C ALA A 177 -31.17 -23.10 9.52
N ALA A 178 -31.01 -22.32 8.44
CA ALA A 178 -30.30 -22.73 7.24
C ALA A 178 -28.76 -22.72 7.40
N ASN A 179 -28.23 -21.99 8.40
CA ASN A 179 -26.81 -21.99 8.76
C ASN A 179 -26.56 -22.57 10.16
N ASN A 180 -27.46 -23.44 10.62
CA ASN A 180 -27.38 -24.09 11.93
C ASN A 180 -27.19 -23.07 13.08
N PHE A 181 -27.97 -21.98 13.03
CA PHE A 181 -27.94 -20.87 13.97
C PHE A 181 -26.53 -20.26 14.16
N GLY A 182 -25.78 -20.14 13.06
CA GLY A 182 -24.43 -19.57 13.04
C GLY A 182 -23.30 -20.57 13.21
N ALA A 183 -23.59 -21.87 13.36
CA ALA A 183 -22.56 -22.90 13.49
C ALA A 183 -21.96 -23.33 12.13
N ASP A 184 -22.73 -23.21 11.05
CA ASP A 184 -22.33 -23.61 9.70
C ASP A 184 -22.40 -22.41 8.72
N ASN A 185 -21.83 -22.59 7.51
CA ASN A 185 -21.94 -21.65 6.38
C ASN A 185 -21.58 -20.18 6.68
N GLN A 186 -20.63 -19.93 7.59
CA GLN A 186 -20.12 -18.60 7.94
C GLN A 186 -19.10 -18.08 6.90
N TYR A 187 -19.48 -17.99 5.63
CA TYR A 187 -18.58 -17.50 4.58
C TYR A 187 -18.27 -16.02 4.79
N GLN A 188 -17.06 -15.73 5.28
CA GLN A 188 -16.67 -14.41 5.77
C GLN A 188 -15.61 -13.74 4.88
N TYR A 189 -15.70 -12.42 4.77
CA TYR A 189 -14.62 -11.57 4.26
C TYR A 189 -14.05 -10.69 5.35
N PHE A 190 -12.81 -10.27 5.16
CA PHE A 190 -12.08 -9.49 6.14
C PHE A 190 -11.65 -8.16 5.54
N GLY A 191 -11.84 -7.10 6.30
CA GLY A 191 -11.38 -5.76 5.97
C GLY A 191 -10.58 -5.15 7.10
N LEU A 192 -9.91 -4.05 6.81
CA LEU A 192 -9.02 -3.38 7.76
C LEU A 192 -9.84 -2.74 8.89
N ALA A 193 -9.42 -2.96 10.13
CA ALA A 193 -10.07 -2.41 11.31
C ALA A 193 -9.76 -0.93 11.52
N SER A 194 -8.54 -0.49 11.18
CA SER A 194 -8.08 0.89 11.39
C SER A 194 -8.26 1.79 10.17
N LYS A 195 -8.24 3.10 10.41
CA LYS A 195 -7.89 4.12 9.41
C LYS A 195 -6.36 4.21 9.33
N TYR A 196 -5.83 4.67 8.20
CA TYR A 196 -4.37 4.79 8.02
C TYR A 196 -4.00 6.24 7.69
N GLN A 197 -3.29 6.85 8.64
CA GLN A 197 -2.73 8.19 8.54
C GLN A 197 -1.27 8.10 9.00
N GLU A 198 -0.37 7.77 8.10
CA GLU A 198 1.00 7.39 8.45
C GLU A 198 1.91 8.61 8.49
N LEU A 199 2.51 8.86 9.66
CA LEU A 199 3.61 9.80 9.82
C LEU A 199 4.92 9.02 9.85
N VAL A 200 5.79 9.27 8.87
CA VAL A 200 7.02 8.51 8.64
C VAL A 200 8.23 9.42 8.77
N LEU A 201 9.24 8.98 9.50
CA LEU A 201 10.60 9.52 9.48
C LEU A 201 11.51 8.53 8.76
N THR A 202 12.20 8.99 7.72
CA THR A 202 13.17 8.18 6.94
C THR A 202 14.54 8.84 6.98
N THR A 203 15.58 8.05 7.19
CA THR A 203 16.97 8.49 7.27
C THR A 203 17.90 7.55 6.52
N ARG A 204 18.94 8.11 5.90
CA ARG A 204 20.05 7.39 5.28
C ARG A 204 21.37 8.07 5.61
N ALA A 205 22.36 7.29 6.00
CA ALA A 205 23.76 7.71 6.09
C ALA A 205 24.62 6.81 5.21
N ASP A 206 25.40 7.40 4.31
CA ASP A 206 26.35 6.70 3.44
C ASP A 206 27.76 7.13 3.82
N LEU A 207 28.56 6.17 4.28
CA LEU A 207 29.95 6.34 4.66
C LEU A 207 30.87 5.76 3.58
N SER A 208 31.65 6.63 2.94
CA SER A 208 32.62 6.28 1.90
C SER A 208 34.05 6.14 2.45
N THR A 209 34.23 6.00 3.76
CA THR A 209 35.54 6.05 4.44
C THR A 209 36.49 4.91 4.06
N TYR A 210 35.99 3.83 3.45
CA TYR A 210 36.76 2.62 3.12
C TYR A 210 36.78 2.35 1.62
N ASP A 211 37.17 3.32 0.77
CA ASP A 211 37.21 3.15 -0.69
C ASP A 211 37.82 1.78 -1.11
N PRO A 212 37.11 0.95 -1.91
CA PRO A 212 35.85 1.22 -2.62
C PRO A 212 34.56 0.75 -1.87
N ILE A 213 34.65 0.41 -0.59
CA ILE A 213 33.53 -0.03 0.26
C ILE A 213 32.74 1.18 0.78
N HIS A 214 31.47 1.22 0.43
CA HIS A 214 30.46 2.08 1.05
C HIS A 214 29.71 1.31 2.14
N ILE A 215 29.49 1.96 3.30
CA ILE A 215 28.61 1.44 4.34
C ILE A 215 27.39 2.36 4.43
N ILE A 216 26.24 1.82 4.06
CA ILE A 216 24.97 2.54 4.03
C ILE A 216 24.12 2.08 5.21
N PHE A 217 23.66 3.03 6.02
CA PHE A 217 22.70 2.83 7.09
C PHE A 217 21.37 3.47 6.71
N ASP A 218 20.33 2.67 6.62
CA ASP A 218 18.95 3.10 6.44
C ASP A 218 18.19 2.93 7.75
N GLY A 219 17.36 3.91 8.09
CA GLY A 219 16.48 3.87 9.25
C GLY A 219 15.13 4.50 8.92
N ALA A 220 14.06 3.84 9.32
CA ALA A 220 12.71 4.37 9.19
C ALA A 220 11.89 4.10 10.45
N PHE A 221 11.01 5.04 10.78
CA PHE A 221 10.04 4.96 11.85
C PHE A 221 8.68 5.44 11.34
N VAL A 222 7.61 4.77 11.70
CA VAL A 222 6.24 5.10 11.31
C VAL A 222 5.31 5.14 12.51
N ALA A 223 4.39 6.08 12.50
CA ALA A 223 3.27 6.17 13.41
C ALA A 223 1.96 6.31 12.63
N ASN A 224 1.04 5.36 12.80
CA ASN A 224 -0.33 5.46 12.31
C ASN A 224 -1.15 6.35 13.24
N LEU A 225 -1.40 7.58 12.82
CA LEU A 225 -2.21 8.56 13.57
C LEU A 225 -3.71 8.26 13.50
N GLY A 226 -4.13 7.40 12.56
CA GLY A 226 -5.52 6.96 12.40
C GLY A 226 -5.91 5.79 13.30
N PHE A 227 -4.96 5.26 14.07
CA PHE A 227 -5.18 4.15 14.98
C PHE A 227 -6.01 4.59 16.19
N ASP A 228 -7.19 3.99 16.33
CA ASP A 228 -8.04 4.15 17.51
C ASP A 228 -8.47 2.77 18.01
N LYS A 229 -7.79 2.31 19.06
CA LYS A 229 -8.06 1.01 19.69
C LYS A 229 -9.52 0.88 20.13
N ASN A 230 -10.15 1.95 20.63
CA ASN A 230 -11.54 1.89 21.09
C ASN A 230 -12.51 1.79 19.91
N GLU A 231 -12.22 2.50 18.81
CA GLU A 231 -13.02 2.42 17.59
C GLU A 231 -12.91 1.05 16.93
N MET A 232 -11.70 0.49 16.89
CA MET A 232 -11.44 -0.82 16.31
C MET A 232 -12.10 -1.94 17.12
N GLN A 233 -12.05 -1.87 18.45
CA GLN A 233 -12.65 -2.87 19.36
C GLN A 233 -14.17 -2.96 19.31
N LYS A 234 -14.86 -1.97 18.70
CA LYS A 234 -16.31 -2.08 18.43
C LYS A 234 -16.64 -3.21 17.46
N LYS A 235 -15.66 -3.68 16.69
CA LYS A 235 -15.74 -4.84 15.80
C LYS A 235 -14.68 -5.84 16.24
N PRO A 236 -15.05 -7.06 16.67
CA PRO A 236 -14.08 -8.02 17.17
C PRO A 236 -12.92 -8.23 16.17
N PRO A 237 -11.69 -7.83 16.52
CA PRO A 237 -10.53 -8.08 15.68
C PRO A 237 -10.27 -9.59 15.59
N VAL A 238 -9.79 -10.04 14.43
CA VAL A 238 -9.51 -11.47 14.18
C VAL A 238 -8.02 -11.81 14.25
N ASN A 239 -7.17 -10.80 14.40
CA ASN A 239 -5.73 -10.92 14.57
C ASN A 239 -5.20 -9.76 15.43
N ASN A 240 -3.92 -9.81 15.81
CA ASN A 240 -3.28 -8.86 16.72
C ASN A 240 -4.06 -8.71 18.03
N THR A 241 -4.41 -9.83 18.66
CA THR A 241 -5.18 -9.88 19.90
C THR A 241 -4.47 -10.60 21.03
N ASP A 242 -4.74 -10.17 22.27
CA ASP A 242 -4.35 -10.86 23.49
C ASP A 242 -5.26 -12.10 23.72
N SER A 243 -5.00 -12.83 24.81
CA SER A 243 -5.81 -13.99 25.21
C SER A 243 -7.28 -13.68 25.50
N ASN A 244 -7.63 -12.40 25.68
CA ASN A 244 -9.00 -11.94 25.93
C ASN A 244 -9.68 -11.40 24.66
N GLY A 245 -9.02 -11.50 23.49
CA GLY A 245 -9.54 -10.96 22.23
C GLY A 245 -9.38 -9.45 22.11
N ASN A 246 -8.64 -8.79 23.00
CA ASN A 246 -8.37 -7.36 22.90
C ASN A 246 -7.19 -7.09 21.98
N ILE A 247 -7.22 -5.99 21.23
CA ILE A 247 -6.10 -5.58 20.37
C ILE A 247 -4.79 -5.53 21.19
N ASP A 248 -3.83 -6.37 20.83
CA ASP A 248 -2.48 -6.47 21.35
C ASP A 248 -1.50 -6.02 20.26
N GLY A 249 -1.17 -4.74 20.32
CA GLY A 249 -0.44 -4.03 19.28
C GLY A 249 -0.53 -2.53 19.47
N GLY A 250 0.34 -1.81 18.77
CA GLY A 250 0.37 -0.35 18.79
C GLY A 250 0.26 0.24 17.39
N ASN A 251 0.36 1.55 17.32
CA ASN A 251 0.33 2.29 16.07
C ASN A 251 1.72 2.61 15.52
N LEU A 252 2.78 1.95 16.01
CA LEU A 252 4.17 2.30 15.71
C LEU A 252 4.90 1.15 15.02
N GLY A 253 5.77 1.47 14.08
CA GLY A 253 6.68 0.54 13.41
C GLY A 253 8.04 1.17 13.15
N PHE A 254 9.08 0.34 12.98
CA PHE A 254 10.39 0.82 12.55
C PHE A 254 11.15 -0.25 11.77
N GLN A 255 12.15 0.21 11.02
CA GLN A 255 13.09 -0.62 10.30
C GLN A 255 14.47 0.02 10.37
N THR A 256 15.50 -0.82 10.46
CA THR A 256 16.89 -0.43 10.24
C THR A 256 17.51 -1.41 9.26
N LYS A 257 18.39 -0.94 8.37
CA LYS A 257 19.08 -1.78 7.39
C LYS A 257 20.51 -1.26 7.22
N VAL A 258 21.47 -2.18 7.14
CA VAL A 258 22.87 -1.86 6.88
C VAL A 258 23.29 -2.56 5.61
N THR A 259 23.90 -1.84 4.67
CA THR A 259 24.37 -2.39 3.41
C THR A 259 25.85 -2.07 3.24
N ALA A 260 26.68 -3.08 2.99
CA ALA A 260 28.11 -2.90 2.70
C ALA A 260 28.38 -3.21 1.21
N HIS A 261 28.80 -2.20 0.45
CA HIS A 261 28.94 -2.29 -1.01
C HIS A 261 30.28 -2.93 -1.41
N GLN A 262 30.50 -4.19 -1.01
CA GLN A 262 31.51 -5.10 -1.57
C GLN A 262 31.06 -6.58 -1.54
N SER A 263 29.89 -6.91 -1.00
CA SER A 263 29.32 -8.26 -1.01
C SER A 263 27.79 -8.20 -0.88
N PRO A 264 27.04 -9.08 -1.56
CA PRO A 264 25.59 -9.06 -1.47
C PRO A 264 25.14 -9.64 -0.11
N HIS A 265 24.33 -8.85 0.60
CA HIS A 265 23.38 -9.24 1.66
C HIS A 265 23.92 -9.54 3.06
N LEU A 266 23.88 -8.52 3.92
CA LEU A 266 23.67 -8.67 5.37
C LEU A 266 22.54 -7.74 5.80
N SER A 267 21.30 -8.15 5.53
CA SER A 267 20.09 -7.42 5.93
C SER A 267 19.63 -7.91 7.31
N TYR A 268 19.72 -7.07 8.34
CA TYR A 268 19.08 -7.33 9.63
C TYR A 268 17.82 -6.48 9.76
N VAL A 269 16.63 -7.10 9.64
CA VAL A 269 15.34 -6.44 9.84
C VAL A 269 14.79 -6.88 11.19
N ARG A 270 14.59 -5.94 12.12
CA ARG A 270 13.82 -6.16 13.35
C ARG A 270 12.52 -5.38 13.25
N GLN A 271 11.40 -6.09 13.27
CA GLN A 271 10.05 -5.55 13.26
C GLN A 271 9.45 -5.73 14.66
N LEU A 272 9.02 -4.66 15.33
CA LEU A 272 8.18 -4.76 16.52
C LEU A 272 6.72 -4.59 16.07
N GLY A 273 5.81 -5.41 16.60
CA GLY A 273 4.42 -5.50 16.13
C GLY A 273 3.65 -4.17 16.25
N GLY A 274 2.78 -3.90 15.28
CA GLY A 274 1.90 -2.73 15.23
C GLY A 274 1.08 -2.67 13.94
N ASP A 275 0.08 -1.78 13.92
CA ASP A 275 -0.94 -1.63 12.88
C ASP A 275 -0.66 -0.39 12.02
N TRP A 276 0.23 -0.55 11.04
CA TRP A 276 0.55 0.45 10.02
C TRP A 276 0.49 -0.21 8.64
N PHE A 277 0.12 0.58 7.62
CA PHE A 277 -0.07 0.05 6.28
C PHE A 277 1.28 -0.13 5.57
N VAL A 278 1.55 -1.33 5.06
CA VAL A 278 2.76 -1.68 4.29
C VAL A 278 2.34 -2.16 2.92
N PHE A 279 2.90 -1.60 1.85
CA PHE A 279 2.70 -2.10 0.49
C PHE A 279 3.75 -3.12 0.09
#